data_AF-A0A1X7STM9-F1
#
_entry.id   AF-A0A1X7STM9-F1
#
_cell.length_a   1.000
_cell.length_b   1.000
_cell.length_c   1.000
_cell.angle_alpha   90.00
_cell.angle_beta   90.00
_cell.angle_gamma   90.00
#
_symmetry.space_group_name_H-M   'P 1'
#
loop_
_entity.id
_entity.type
_entity.pdbx_description
1 polymer ?
#
loop_
_entity_poly.entity_id
_entity_poly.type
_entity_poly.pdbx_seq_one_letter_code
_entity_poly.pdbx_strand_id
1 'polypeptide(L)' 'TCPGYVLWRNSGYGTWFIKAFVDIRQNRASGNYFMNILIEVNRIIAEKNEHSFKK' A
#
# COMPACT_ATOMS: atom_id res chain seq x y z
N THR A 1 -4.42 8.01 3.23
CA THR A 1 -5.80 7.75 2.79
C THR A 1 -6.41 9.06 2.32
N CYS A 2 -7.43 9.04 1.48
CA CYS A 2 -8.09 10.27 1.03
C CYS A 2 -8.71 11.02 2.22
N PRO A 3 -8.78 12.37 2.18
CA PRO A 3 -9.49 13.13 3.22
C PRO A 3 -10.90 12.57 3.45
N GLY A 4 -11.28 12.39 4.72
CA GLY A 4 -12.57 11.80 5.11
C GLY A 4 -12.59 10.28 5.23
N TYR A 5 -11.51 9.57 4.88
CA TYR A 5 -11.41 8.12 5.02
C TYR A 5 -10.53 7.70 6.21
N VAL A 6 -10.83 6.55 6.79
CA VAL A 6 -10.02 5.95 7.85
C VAL A 6 -8.75 5.33 7.25
N LEU A 7 -7.65 5.40 8.00
CA LEU A 7 -6.39 4.77 7.64
C LEU A 7 -6.27 3.43 8.38
N TRP A 8 -6.27 2.33 7.62
CA TRP A 8 -6.23 0.99 8.21
C TRP A 8 -4.83 0.61 8.69
N ARG A 9 -4.79 0.12 9.94
CA ARG A 9 -3.58 -0.35 10.61
C ARG A 9 -3.80 -1.75 11.17
N ASN A 10 -2.89 -2.66 10.85
CA ASN A 10 -2.83 -3.96 11.50
C ASN A 10 -1.94 -3.88 12.75
N SER A 11 -2.32 -4.60 13.81
CA SER A 11 -1.60 -4.63 15.08
C SER A 11 -0.21 -5.29 14.99
N GLY A 12 -0.01 -6.26 14.09
CA GLY A 12 1.24 -7.02 13.96
C GLY A 12 2.26 -6.42 12.99
N TYR A 13 1.81 -5.79 11.88
CA TYR A 13 2.72 -5.31 10.82
C TYR A 13 2.55 -3.83 10.47
N GLY A 14 1.78 -3.08 11.25
CA GLY A 14 1.61 -1.64 11.07
C GLY A 14 0.62 -1.27 9.97
N THR A 15 0.78 -0.08 9.39
CA THR A 15 -0.16 0.43 8.39
C THR A 15 0.04 -0.25 7.05
N TRP A 16 -1.07 -0.56 6.37
CA TRP A 16 -1.03 -1.26 5.09
C TRP A 16 -0.23 -0.49 4.03
N PHE A 17 -0.33 0.84 4.08
CA PHE A 17 0.41 1.72 3.18
C PHE A 17 1.92 1.60 3.34
N ILE A 18 2.42 1.70 4.58
CA ILE A 18 3.87 1.65 4.82
C ILE A 18 4.41 0.25 4.53
N LYS A 19 3.66 -0.82 4.87
CA LYS A 19 4.06 -2.18 4.54
C LYS A 19 4.23 -2.36 3.02
N ALA A 20 3.22 -1.97 2.24
CA ALA A 20 3.27 -2.08 0.78
C ALA A 20 4.40 -1.24 0.16
N PHE A 21 4.62 -0.03 0.68
CA PHE A 21 5.71 0.84 0.23
C PHE A 21 7.09 0.22 0.45
N VAL A 22 7.34 -0.29 1.67
CA VAL A 22 8.61 -0.93 2.00
C VAL A 22 8.84 -2.18 1.15
N ASP A 23 7.81 -3.00 0.95
CA ASP A 23 7.88 -4.22 0.14
C ASP A 23 8.23 -3.91 -1.32
N ILE A 24 7.54 -2.95 -1.95
CA ILE A 24 7.81 -2.57 -3.35
C ILE A 24 9.21 -1.97 -3.47
N ARG A 25 9.61 -1.12 -2.52
CA ARG A 25 10.93 -0.49 -2.53
C ARG A 25 12.05 -1.52 -2.41
N GLN A 26 11.91 -2.50 -1.52
CA GLN A 26 12.90 -3.58 -1.36
C GLN A 26 12.98 -4.47 -2.59
N ASN A 27 11.84 -4.77 -3.23
CA ASN A 27 11.79 -5.65 -4.40
C ASN A 27 12.20 -4.97 -5.73
N ARG A 28 12.16 -3.63 -5.82
CA ARG A 28 12.44 -2.87 -7.06
C ARG A 28 13.65 -1.93 -6.94
N ALA A 29 14.60 -2.28 -6.09
CA ALA A 29 15.59 -1.40 -5.47
C ALA A 29 16.56 -0.61 -6.38
N SER A 30 16.48 -0.65 -7.71
CA SER A 30 17.53 -0.07 -8.58
C SER A 30 17.09 0.83 -9.74
N GLY A 31 15.80 1.08 -10.00
CA GLY A 31 15.47 1.84 -11.22
C GLY A 31 14.12 2.56 -11.32
N ASN A 32 13.26 2.51 -10.31
CA ASN A 32 11.96 3.15 -10.41
C ASN A 32 11.92 4.51 -9.72
N TYR A 33 11.48 5.53 -10.46
CA TYR A 33 11.13 6.83 -9.90
C TYR A 33 10.15 6.66 -8.74
N PHE A 34 10.35 7.44 -7.68
CA PHE A 34 9.53 7.39 -6.45
C PHE A 34 8.02 7.41 -6.73
N MET A 35 7.58 8.16 -7.74
CA MET A 35 6.18 8.23 -8.15
C MET A 35 5.63 6.88 -8.67
N ASN A 36 6.42 6.11 -9.40
CA ASN A 36 6.02 4.79 -9.88
C ASN A 36 5.82 3.80 -8.72
N ILE A 37 6.63 3.94 -7.66
CA ILE A 37 6.46 3.16 -6.43
C ILE A 37 5.12 3.51 -5.79
N LEU A 38 4.78 4.80 -5.68
CA LEU A 38 3.51 5.24 -5.08
C LEU A 38 2.28 4.79 -5.89
N ILE A 39 2.35 4.83 -7.22
CA ILE A 39 1.28 4.33 -8.09
C ILE A 39 1.04 2.84 -7.82
N GLU A 40 2.12 2.05 -7.72
CA GLU A 40 2.01 0.62 -7.47
C GLU A 40 1.49 0.33 -6.05
N VAL A 41 1.92 1.11 -5.05
CA VAL A 41 1.38 1.03 -3.68
C VAL A 41 -0.14 1.25 -3.70
N ASN A 42 -0.61 2.26 -4.42
CA ASN A 42 -2.04 2.56 -4.54
C ASN A 42 -2.81 1.39 -5.20
N ARG A 43 -2.26 0.79 -6.26
CA ARG A 43 -2.86 -0.38 -6.93
C ARG A 43 -3.02 -1.57 -5.96
N ILE A 44 -1.95 -1.94 -5.25
CA ILE A 44 -1.98 -3.07 -4.31
C ILE A 44 -2.99 -2.84 -3.18
N ILE A 45 -3.06 -1.62 -2.65
CA ILE A 45 -3.98 -1.28 -1.56
C ILE A 45 -5.43 -1.34 -2.05
N ALA A 46 -5.73 -0.87 -3.26
CA ALA A 46 -7.06 -0.97 -3.85
C ALA A 46 -7.49 -2.43 -4.01
N GLU A 47 -6.65 -3.26 -4.63
CA GLU A 47 -6.92 -4.69 -4.86
C GLU A 47 -7.12 -5.47 -3.55
N LYS A 48 -6.31 -5.21 -2.51
CA LYS A 48 -6.42 -5.86 -1.20
C LYS A 48 -7.65 -5.42 -0.41
N ASN A 49 -8.06 -4.15 -0.53
CA ASN A 49 -9.26 -3.64 0.13
C ASN A 49 -10.51 -4.23 -0.50
N GLU A 50 -10.61 -4.32 -1.83
CA GLU A 50 -11.78 -4.90 -2.51
C GLU A 50 -12.09 -6.34 -2.06
N HIS A 51 -11.06 -7.15 -1.80
CA HIS A 51 -11.22 -8.51 -1.28
C HIS A 51 -11.60 -8.57 0.20
N SER A 52 -11.30 -7.51 0.97
CA SER A 52 -11.61 -7.43 2.40
C SER A 52 -13.05 -6.97 2.67
N PHE A 53 -13.69 -6.26 1.73
CA PHE A 53 -15.08 -5.80 1.82
C PHE A 53 -16.12 -6.76 1.21
N LYS A 54 -15.70 -7.86 0.56
CA LYS A 54 -16.59 -8.87 -0.05
C LYS A 54 -16.87 -10.09 0.86
N LYS A 55 -16.92 -9.90 2.18
CA LYS A 55 -17.28 -10.96 3.15
C LYS A 55 -18.64 -10.71 3.77
#